data_AF-A0A7K9X0Z1-F1
#
_entry.id   AF-A0A7K9X0Z1-F1
#
_cell.length_a   1.000
_cell.length_b   1.000
_cell.length_c   1.000
_cell.angle_alpha   90.00
_cell.angle_beta   90.00
_cell.angle_gamma   90.00
#
_symmetry.space_group_name_H-M   'P 1'
#
loop_
_entity.id
_entity.type
_entity.pdbx_description
1 polymer ?
#
loop_
_entity_poly.entity_id
_entity_poly.type
_entity_poly.pdbx_seq_one_letter_code
_entity_poly.pdbx_strand_id
1 'polypeptide(L)'
;QAKMTQLPEAEKEKIAEQVADFKKVKSKLDAEIEIWDDTSNDIIVLAKRMCVIMMEMTDFTRGRGPLKNTSDVINAAKMISESGSRMDVLARLIANQCPDQSCKQDLLAYLEQIKLYSHQLKICSQVKAEIQNLGGELIMSAVSRKM
;
A
#
# COMPACT_ATOMS: atom_id res chain seq x y z
N GLN A 1 -15.79 -1.63 -9.21
CA GLN A 1 -16.33 -2.13 -7.92
C GLN A 1 -17.35 -3.25 -8.08
N ALA A 2 -18.39 -3.12 -8.93
CA ALA A 2 -19.43 -4.15 -9.10
C ALA A 2 -18.92 -5.57 -9.41
N LYS A 3 -17.77 -5.70 -10.09
CA LYS A 3 -17.13 -7.00 -10.34
C LYS A 3 -16.54 -7.65 -9.08
N MET A 4 -16.05 -6.86 -8.12
CA MET A 4 -15.45 -7.40 -6.87
C MET A 4 -16.53 -7.94 -5.92
N THR A 5 -17.73 -7.36 -5.93
CA THR A 5 -18.86 -7.86 -5.13
C THR A 5 -19.44 -9.18 -5.66
N GLN A 6 -19.15 -9.52 -6.92
CA GLN A 6 -19.62 -10.74 -7.60
C GLN A 6 -18.63 -11.91 -7.53
N LEU A 7 -17.50 -11.76 -6.82
CA LEU A 7 -16.53 -12.84 -6.68
C LEU A 7 -17.13 -14.08 -5.98
N PRO A 8 -16.61 -15.29 -6.29
CA PRO A 8 -16.98 -16.51 -5.56
C PRO A 8 -16.75 -16.38 -4.06
N GLU A 9 -17.55 -17.07 -3.26
CA GLU A 9 -17.50 -16.92 -1.80
C GLU A 9 -16.13 -17.31 -1.21
N ALA A 10 -15.52 -18.38 -1.73
CA ALA A 10 -14.18 -18.80 -1.33
C ALA A 10 -13.09 -17.74 -1.61
N GLU A 11 -13.25 -16.90 -2.64
CA GLU A 11 -12.32 -15.79 -2.90
C GLU A 11 -12.60 -14.60 -1.99
N LYS A 12 -13.87 -14.31 -1.70
CA LYS A 12 -14.25 -13.26 -0.74
C LYS A 12 -13.73 -13.58 0.66
N GLU A 13 -13.80 -14.84 1.08
CA GLU A 13 -13.27 -15.31 2.36
C GLU A 13 -11.76 -15.09 2.46
N LYS A 14 -11.00 -15.49 1.43
CA LYS A 14 -9.54 -15.22 1.36
C LYS A 14 -9.22 -13.73 1.39
N ILE A 15 -9.98 -12.91 0.65
CA ILE A 15 -9.80 -11.45 0.67
C ILE A 15 -10.08 -10.91 2.08
N ALA A 16 -11.12 -11.42 2.76
CA ALA A 16 -11.45 -10.99 4.11
C ALA A 16 -10.35 -11.34 5.12
N GLU A 17 -9.75 -12.53 5.02
CA GLU A 17 -8.60 -12.95 5.83
C GLU A 17 -7.39 -12.02 5.61
N GLN A 18 -7.01 -11.79 4.36
CA GLN A 18 -5.90 -10.89 4.03
C GLN A 18 -6.14 -9.45 4.51
N VAL A 19 -7.38 -8.96 4.40
CA VAL A 19 -7.77 -7.64 4.92
C VAL A 19 -7.68 -7.60 6.44
N ALA A 20 -8.01 -8.68 7.14
CA ALA A 20 -7.89 -8.76 8.59
C ALA A 20 -6.42 -8.68 9.02
N ASP A 21 -5.52 -9.37 8.34
CA ASP A 21 -4.09 -9.28 8.61
C ASP A 21 -3.51 -7.91 8.30
N PHE A 22 -3.93 -7.30 7.18
CA PHE A 22 -3.59 -5.90 6.88
C PHE A 22 -4.01 -4.96 8.01
N LYS A 23 -5.21 -5.11 8.56
CA LYS A 23 -5.70 -4.29 9.68
C LYS A 23 -4.85 -4.44 10.95
N LYS A 24 -4.31 -5.64 11.23
CA LYS A 24 -3.40 -5.85 12.37
C LYS A 24 -2.08 -5.09 12.20
N VAL A 25 -1.57 -4.98 10.98
CA VAL A 25 -0.36 -4.18 10.70
C VAL A 25 -0.70 -2.69 10.77
N LYS A 26 -1.84 -2.28 10.19
CA LYS A 26 -2.33 -0.90 10.22
C LYS A 26 -2.52 -0.38 11.64
N SER A 27 -3.03 -1.18 12.57
CA SER A 27 -3.21 -0.75 13.97
C SER A 27 -1.90 -0.44 14.68
N LYS A 28 -0.78 -1.08 14.29
CA LYS A 28 0.54 -0.73 14.82
C LYS A 28 0.99 0.63 14.33
N LEU A 29 0.73 0.93 13.05
CA LEU A 29 1.01 2.23 12.48
C LEU A 29 0.17 3.34 13.13
N ASP A 30 -1.13 3.08 13.38
CA ASP A 30 -1.99 4.04 14.08
C ASP A 30 -1.44 4.39 15.47
N ALA A 31 -1.10 3.36 16.26
CA ALA A 31 -0.58 3.55 17.61
C ALA A 31 0.73 4.35 17.62
N GLU A 32 1.62 4.10 16.66
CA GLU A 32 2.86 4.88 16.51
C GLU A 32 2.55 6.31 16.06
N ILE A 33 1.63 6.52 15.12
CA ILE A 33 1.31 7.85 14.62
C ILE A 33 0.62 8.73 15.68
N GLU A 34 -0.18 8.14 16.58
CA GLU A 34 -0.92 8.86 17.62
C GLU A 34 -0.02 9.53 18.67
N ILE A 35 1.20 9.02 18.88
CA ILE A 35 2.13 9.58 19.85
C ILE A 35 2.93 10.79 19.33
N TRP A 36 2.81 11.12 18.03
CA TRP A 36 3.53 12.24 17.41
C TRP A 36 2.59 13.38 17.00
N ASP A 37 2.95 14.62 17.36
CA ASP A 37 2.37 15.83 16.76
C ASP A 37 2.88 15.99 15.32
N ASP A 38 1.95 16.09 14.37
CA ASP A 38 2.26 16.17 12.93
C ASP A 38 2.40 17.60 12.40
N THR A 39 2.19 18.62 13.25
CA THR A 39 2.28 20.05 12.90
C THR A 39 3.63 20.46 12.29
N SER A 40 4.70 19.68 12.51
CA SER A 40 6.02 19.91 11.89
C SER A 40 6.76 18.62 11.52
N ASN A 41 6.05 17.51 11.34
CA ASN A 41 6.65 16.23 10.99
C ASN A 41 6.09 15.68 9.67
N ASP A 42 6.71 16.10 8.56
CA ASP A 42 6.34 15.67 7.21
C ASP A 42 6.40 14.14 7.03
N ILE A 43 7.26 13.42 7.77
CA ILE A 43 7.32 11.96 7.70
C ILE A 43 6.02 11.34 8.24
N ILE A 44 5.51 11.85 9.37
CA ILE A 44 4.23 11.40 9.95
C ILE A 44 3.07 11.76 9.02
N VAL A 45 3.05 12.96 8.45
CA VAL A 45 2.03 13.38 7.47
C VAL A 45 2.03 12.46 6.25
N LEU A 46 3.20 12.12 5.71
CA LEU A 46 3.34 11.19 4.58
C LEU A 46 2.90 9.78 4.95
N ALA A 47 3.24 9.29 6.15
CA ALA A 47 2.82 7.98 6.64
C ALA A 47 1.29 7.89 6.78
N LYS A 48 0.64 8.92 7.37
CA LYS A 48 -0.82 9.04 7.43
C LYS A 48 -1.44 8.99 6.04
N ARG A 49 -0.90 9.77 5.09
CA ARG A 49 -1.38 9.80 3.70
C ARG A 49 -1.27 8.45 3.01
N MET A 50 -0.12 7.78 3.12
CA MET A 50 0.08 6.45 2.54
C MET A 50 -0.88 5.42 3.15
N CYS A 51 -1.11 5.48 4.48
CA CYS A 51 -2.06 4.61 5.18
C CYS A 51 -3.49 4.78 4.64
N VAL A 52 -3.96 6.02 4.46
CA VAL A 52 -5.31 6.29 3.92
C VAL A 52 -5.45 5.69 2.52
N ILE A 53 -4.48 5.91 1.63
CA ILE A 53 -4.54 5.40 0.26
C ILE A 53 -4.51 3.85 0.25
N MET A 54 -3.67 3.22 1.09
CA MET A 54 -3.64 1.76 1.21
C MET A 54 -4.98 1.19 1.73
N MET A 55 -5.65 1.89 2.65
CA MET A 55 -6.99 1.51 3.12
C MET A 55 -8.01 1.56 1.97
N GLU A 56 -8.00 2.61 1.15
CA GLU A 56 -8.89 2.73 -0.01
C GLU A 56 -8.65 1.62 -1.05
N MET A 57 -7.39 1.28 -1.31
CA MET A 57 -7.02 0.16 -2.19
C MET A 57 -7.49 -1.19 -1.61
N THR A 58 -7.46 -1.35 -0.29
CA THR A 58 -7.91 -2.56 0.41
C THR A 58 -9.43 -2.63 0.54
N ASP A 59 -10.13 -1.50 0.54
CA ASP A 59 -11.60 -1.45 0.40
C ASP A 59 -12.03 -1.81 -1.02
N PHE A 60 -11.26 -1.41 -2.04
CA PHE A 60 -11.54 -1.73 -3.43
C PHE A 60 -11.60 -3.25 -3.68
N THR A 61 -10.72 -4.04 -3.07
CA THR A 61 -10.72 -5.51 -3.22
C THR A 61 -12.01 -6.16 -2.71
N ARG A 62 -12.71 -5.49 -1.78
CA ARG A 62 -14.02 -5.90 -1.24
C ARG A 62 -15.19 -5.25 -1.96
N GLY A 63 -14.92 -4.50 -3.02
CA GLY A 63 -15.93 -3.74 -3.76
C GLY A 63 -16.50 -2.54 -3.02
N ARG A 64 -15.76 -1.98 -2.04
CA ARG A 64 -16.12 -0.81 -1.24
C ARG A 64 -15.18 0.37 -1.53
N GLY A 65 -15.40 1.49 -0.84
CA GLY A 65 -14.51 2.64 -0.85
C GLY A 65 -14.70 3.59 -2.04
N PRO A 66 -13.80 4.57 -2.21
CA PRO A 66 -13.93 5.61 -3.22
C PRO A 66 -13.43 5.21 -4.62
N LEU A 67 -12.55 4.21 -4.72
CA LEU A 67 -11.94 3.79 -5.99
C LEU A 67 -12.95 2.97 -6.82
N LYS A 68 -13.24 3.37 -8.05
CA LYS A 68 -14.32 2.75 -8.85
C LYS A 68 -13.80 1.76 -9.86
N ASN A 69 -12.67 2.08 -10.49
CA ASN A 69 -12.10 1.34 -11.61
C ASN A 69 -10.61 1.03 -11.38
N THR A 70 -10.01 0.24 -12.26
CA THR A 70 -8.60 -0.17 -12.14
C THR A 70 -7.63 0.99 -12.36
N SER A 71 -7.99 2.00 -13.14
CA SER A 71 -7.17 3.22 -13.30
C SER A 71 -7.05 3.97 -11.97
N ASP A 72 -8.13 4.06 -11.18
CA ASP A 72 -8.10 4.67 -9.85
C ASP A 72 -7.12 3.94 -8.92
N VAL A 73 -7.07 2.60 -9.00
CA VAL A 73 -6.13 1.78 -8.21
C VAL A 73 -4.68 1.97 -8.65
N ILE A 74 -4.42 2.11 -9.95
CA ILE A 74 -3.09 2.43 -10.48
C ILE A 74 -2.63 3.81 -10.01
N ASN A 75 -3.54 4.80 -10.04
CA ASN A 75 -3.25 6.15 -9.56
C ASN A 75 -3.00 6.15 -8.05
N ALA A 76 -3.77 5.39 -7.27
CA ALA A 76 -3.53 5.19 -5.83
C ALA A 76 -2.13 4.62 -5.55
N ALA A 77 -1.73 3.56 -6.27
CA ALA A 77 -0.39 2.98 -6.16
C ALA A 77 0.72 4.00 -6.52
N LYS A 78 0.49 4.83 -7.54
CA LYS A 78 1.41 5.91 -7.92
C LYS A 78 1.56 6.95 -6.81
N MET A 79 0.46 7.39 -6.21
CA MET A 79 0.48 8.35 -5.09
C MET A 79 1.21 7.81 -3.87
N ILE A 80 1.08 6.50 -3.57
CA ILE A 80 1.87 5.84 -2.51
C ILE A 80 3.35 5.88 -2.85
N SER A 81 3.73 5.53 -4.08
CA SER A 81 5.13 5.56 -4.53
C SER A 81 5.74 6.97 -4.48
N GLU A 82 4.99 8.00 -4.85
CA GLU A 82 5.42 9.40 -4.78
C GLU A 82 5.60 9.84 -3.31
N SER A 83 4.66 9.47 -2.44
CA SER A 83 4.75 9.76 -1.00
C SER A 83 5.94 9.03 -0.34
N GLY A 84 6.15 7.76 -0.68
CA GLY A 84 7.29 6.97 -0.22
C GLY A 84 8.64 7.54 -0.69
N SER A 85 8.69 8.09 -1.91
CA SER A 85 9.89 8.77 -2.41
C SER A 85 10.19 10.06 -1.65
N ARG A 86 9.16 10.85 -1.30
CA ARG A 86 9.32 12.03 -0.43
C ARG A 86 9.78 11.65 0.97
N MET A 87 9.20 10.58 1.52
CA MET A 87 9.57 10.05 2.84
C MET A 87 11.04 9.60 2.86
N ASP A 88 11.50 8.90 1.81
CA ASP A 88 12.89 8.47 1.65
C ASP A 88 13.87 9.66 1.70
N VAL A 89 13.59 10.74 0.96
CA VAL A 89 14.43 11.95 0.98
C VAL A 89 14.56 12.52 2.39
N LEU A 90 13.45 12.69 3.10
CA LEU A 90 13.43 13.25 4.46
C LEU A 90 14.15 12.34 5.46
N ALA A 91 13.86 11.04 5.41
CA ALA A 91 14.47 10.06 6.30
C ALA A 91 15.99 9.91 6.06
N ARG A 92 16.46 10.02 4.81
CA ARG A 92 17.91 10.04 4.52
C ARG A 92 18.60 11.27 5.08
N LEU A 93 17.95 12.44 5.10
CA LEU A 93 18.50 13.63 5.76
C LEU A 93 18.71 13.38 7.25
N ILE A 94 17.73 12.75 7.91
CA ILE A 94 17.84 12.34 9.33
C ILE A 94 18.96 11.31 9.51
N ALA A 95 18.99 10.27 8.67
CA ALA A 95 20.00 9.21 8.73
C ALA A 95 21.43 9.77 8.58
N ASN A 96 21.62 10.82 7.79
CA ASN A 96 22.92 11.47 7.60
C ASN A 96 23.36 12.31 8.80
N GLN A 97 22.42 12.76 9.63
CA GLN A 97 22.70 13.48 10.88
C GLN A 97 22.86 12.53 12.07
N CYS A 98 22.52 11.24 11.92
CA CYS A 98 22.61 10.25 12.97
C CYS A 98 24.08 9.89 13.27
N PRO A 99 24.59 10.11 14.49
CA PRO A 99 25.95 9.72 14.88
C PRO A 99 26.07 8.22 15.17
N ASP A 100 24.95 7.56 15.47
CA ASP A 100 24.91 6.11 15.70
C ASP A 100 24.84 5.38 14.35
N GLN A 101 25.92 4.68 14.04
CA GLN A 101 26.07 3.98 12.77
C GLN A 101 25.14 2.78 12.64
N SER A 102 24.75 2.12 13.73
CA SER A 102 23.80 1.00 13.70
C SER A 102 22.40 1.52 13.39
N CYS A 103 21.94 2.52 14.14
CA CYS A 103 20.65 3.18 13.94
C CYS A 103 20.51 3.73 12.51
N LYS A 104 21.58 4.34 11.99
CA LYS A 104 21.64 4.80 10.60
C LYS A 104 21.41 3.66 9.60
N GLN A 105 22.07 2.51 9.79
CA GLN A 105 21.93 1.39 8.85
C GLN A 105 20.53 0.76 8.92
N ASP A 106 19.97 0.63 10.12
CA ASP A 106 18.61 0.11 10.29
C ASP A 106 17.60 0.99 9.56
N LEU A 107 17.70 2.31 9.73
CA LEU A 107 16.82 3.27 9.03
C LEU A 107 16.97 3.14 7.50
N LEU A 108 18.19 3.10 6.98
CA LEU A 108 18.43 2.95 5.54
C LEU A 108 17.90 1.62 5.00
N ALA A 109 18.00 0.53 5.75
CA ALA A 109 17.46 -0.77 5.37
C ALA A 109 15.92 -0.73 5.26
N TYR A 110 15.24 -0.05 6.20
CA TYR A 110 13.78 0.15 6.10
C TYR A 110 13.39 1.00 4.89
N LEU A 111 14.18 2.00 4.51
CA LEU A 111 13.92 2.80 3.31
C LEU A 111 13.99 1.99 2.01
N GLU A 112 14.95 1.07 1.90
CA GLU A 112 15.01 0.16 0.74
C GLU A 112 13.80 -0.79 0.69
N GLN A 113 13.29 -1.23 1.86
CA GLN A 113 12.06 -2.01 1.92
C GLN A 113 10.84 -1.20 1.43
N ILE A 114 10.69 0.06 1.86
CA ILE A 114 9.61 0.94 1.41
C ILE A 114 9.63 1.11 -0.11
N LYS A 115 10.82 1.29 -0.69
CA LYS A 115 11.02 1.39 -2.14
C LYS A 115 10.63 0.11 -2.86
N LEU A 116 11.05 -1.05 -2.35
CA LEU A 116 10.69 -2.36 -2.88
C LEU A 116 9.17 -2.55 -2.88
N TYR A 117 8.51 -2.34 -1.73
CA TYR A 117 7.06 -2.56 -1.61
C TYR A 117 6.25 -1.56 -2.43
N SER A 118 6.69 -0.31 -2.54
CA SER A 118 6.06 0.69 -3.42
C SER A 118 6.14 0.27 -4.89
N HIS A 119 7.27 -0.29 -5.32
CA HIS A 119 7.44 -0.83 -6.68
C HIS A 119 6.54 -2.05 -6.92
N GLN A 120 6.51 -3.00 -5.98
CA GLN A 120 5.64 -4.17 -6.05
C GLN A 120 4.17 -3.77 -6.13
N LEU A 121 3.73 -2.82 -5.31
CA LEU A 121 2.35 -2.32 -5.32
C LEU A 121 1.98 -1.72 -6.67
N LYS A 122 2.90 -0.96 -7.30
CA LYS A 122 2.71 -0.44 -8.65
C LYS A 122 2.52 -1.56 -9.67
N ILE A 123 3.38 -2.59 -9.67
CA ILE A 123 3.24 -3.75 -10.55
C ILE A 123 1.90 -4.46 -10.32
N CYS A 124 1.56 -4.78 -9.07
CA CYS A 124 0.32 -5.46 -8.72
C CYS A 124 -0.93 -4.67 -9.15
N SER A 125 -0.88 -3.34 -9.10
CA SER A 125 -1.97 -2.48 -9.57
C SER A 125 -2.16 -2.53 -11.09
N GLN A 126 -1.10 -2.78 -11.86
CA GLN A 126 -1.10 -2.80 -13.33
C GLN A 126 -1.50 -4.16 -13.91
N VAL A 127 -1.07 -5.27 -13.29
CA VAL A 127 -1.34 -6.64 -13.78
C VAL A 127 -2.85 -6.92 -13.88
N LYS A 128 -3.69 -6.30 -13.04
CA LYS A 128 -5.14 -6.45 -13.10
C LYS A 128 -5.80 -5.62 -14.22
N ALA A 129 -5.13 -4.59 -14.75
CA ALA A 129 -5.63 -3.75 -15.83
C ALA A 129 -5.39 -4.38 -17.21
N GLU A 130 -4.22 -4.99 -17.43
CA GLU A 130 -3.90 -5.66 -18.69
C GLU A 130 -4.82 -6.86 -18.94
N ILE A 131 -5.14 -7.64 -17.89
CA ILE A 131 -6.10 -8.75 -17.95
C ILE A 131 -7.52 -8.26 -18.29
N GLN A 132 -7.88 -7.01 -17.97
CA GLN A 132 -9.17 -6.43 -18.31
C GLN A 132 -9.24 -5.88 -19.75
N ASN A 133 -8.10 -5.47 -20.33
CA ASN A 133 -8.04 -4.93 -21.70
C ASN A 133 -7.97 -6.01 -22.79
N LEU A 134 -7.57 -7.24 -22.45
CA LEU A 134 -7.39 -8.35 -23.40
C LEU A 134 -8.66 -9.18 -23.70
N GLY A 135 -9.82 -8.72 -23.25
CA GLY A 135 -11.11 -9.27 -23.66
C GLY A 135 -11.73 -10.24 -22.67
N GLY A 136 -12.94 -9.88 -22.21
CA GLY A 136 -14.10 -10.73 -21.94
C GLY A 136 -14.05 -11.84 -20.89
N GLU A 137 -12.99 -12.66 -20.83
CA GLU A 137 -13.13 -14.03 -20.35
C GLU A 137 -11.82 -14.55 -19.73
N LEU A 138 -11.39 -13.96 -18.62
CA LEU A 138 -10.31 -14.52 -17.78
C LEU A 138 -10.29 -13.92 -16.36
N ILE A 139 -11.47 -13.71 -15.78
CA ILE A 139 -11.60 -13.46 -14.34
C ILE A 139 -11.39 -14.81 -13.64
N MET A 140 -10.17 -15.33 -13.44
CA MET A 140 -10.03 -16.51 -12.56
C MET A 140 -8.66 -16.93 -11.99
N SER A 141 -7.52 -16.26 -12.21
CA SER A 141 -6.24 -16.82 -11.73
C SER A 141 -5.37 -15.93 -10.84
N ALA A 142 -5.71 -14.66 -10.62
CA ALA A 142 -4.79 -13.73 -9.96
C ALA A 142 -4.73 -13.84 -8.42
N VAL A 143 -5.66 -14.55 -7.78
CA VAL A 143 -5.66 -14.73 -6.30
C VAL A 143 -4.66 -15.82 -5.85
N SER A 144 -4.09 -16.61 -6.78
CA SER A 144 -3.30 -17.82 -6.44
C SER A 144 -1.80 -17.77 -6.74
N ARG A 145 -1.17 -16.60 -6.91
CA ARG A 145 0.31 -16.56 -6.85
C ARG A 145 0.76 -16.32 -5.42
N LYS A 146 0.92 -17.42 -4.68
CA LYS A 146 1.89 -17.49 -3.59
C LYS A 146 3.24 -17.02 -4.15
N MET A 147 3.78 -15.94 -3.61
CA MET A 147 5.24 -15.83 -3.49
C MET A 147 5.69 -16.71 -2.34
#